data_AF-A0AAW0IS88-F1
#
_entry.id   AF-A0AAW0IS88-F1
#
_cell.length_a   1.000
_cell.length_b   1.000
_cell.length_c   1.000
_cell.angle_alpha   90.00
_cell.angle_beta   90.00
_cell.angle_gamma   90.00
#
_symmetry.space_group_name_H-M   'P 1'
#
loop_
_entity.id
_entity.type
_entity.pdbx_description
1 polymer ?
#
loop_
_entity_poly.entity_id
_entity_poly.type
_entity_poly.pdbx_seq_one_letter_code
_entity_poly.pdbx_strand_id
1 'polypeptide(L)'
;MGVGQEEAGPHELLSFSQQGAVSDYFQNEQYEKMFSNRNSLEAHAKGFWDYHSFITASAHFQPFGFGGHKVTTKEQLDWSLCNNKEMNSNSDYCDEHYKNAYPCAPGVAYYGRGALPIYWNYNYGKAKYIEQNSTLAFQVAIWKWMKPIKKHQPSTHDVFTGYWTPTKNDTLAKRVSGFVATMNVLYGDLVCGKGDNESMNNIISHYLSYLDLMGVGREEAGPHDVLSCAKQA
;
A
#
# COMPACT_ATOMS: atom_id res chain seq x y z
N MET A 1 28.08 47.65 19.22
CA MET A 1 28.89 46.42 19.37
C MET A 1 27.90 45.29 19.54
N GLY A 2 27.75 44.48 18.50
CA GLY A 2 26.81 43.35 18.48
C GLY A 2 27.40 42.14 19.19
N VAL A 3 26.50 41.29 19.68
CA VAL A 3 26.80 39.89 20.00
C VAL A 3 25.85 39.06 19.15
N GLY A 4 26.43 38.17 18.36
CA GLY A 4 25.82 37.52 17.21
C GLY A 4 24.73 36.52 17.56
N GLN A 5 23.79 36.40 16.63
CA GLN A 5 22.89 35.26 16.51
C GLN A 5 23.73 34.05 16.09
N GLU A 6 23.65 32.98 16.87
CA GLU A 6 24.14 31.66 16.49
C GLU A 6 23.13 31.05 15.52
N GLU A 7 23.51 30.91 14.24
CA GLU A 7 22.71 30.25 13.21
C GLU A 7 22.62 28.75 13.49
N ALA A 8 21.41 28.24 13.71
CA ALA A 8 21.14 26.80 13.77
C ALA A 8 21.21 26.20 12.35
N GLY A 9 22.09 25.22 12.15
CA GLY A 9 22.27 24.50 10.89
C GLY A 9 21.13 23.54 10.54
N PRO A 10 21.09 23.01 9.29
CA PRO A 10 19.92 22.33 8.70
C PRO A 10 19.72 20.87 9.16
N HIS A 11 20.11 20.52 10.39
CA HIS A 11 20.07 19.14 10.89
C HIS A 11 19.30 18.94 12.21
N GLU A 12 18.46 19.87 12.64
CA GLU A 12 17.37 19.54 13.55
C GLU A 12 16.28 18.78 12.79
N LEU A 13 16.57 17.50 12.56
CA LEU A 13 15.60 16.49 12.21
C LEU A 13 14.49 16.55 13.26
N LEU A 14 13.33 17.01 12.81
CA LEU A 14 12.07 16.91 13.51
C LEU A 14 11.87 15.45 13.96
N SER A 15 12.27 15.11 15.17
CA SER A 15 11.74 13.95 15.88
C SER A 15 10.33 14.31 16.33
N PHE A 16 9.40 14.42 15.38
CA PHE A 16 7.99 14.48 15.70
C PHE A 16 7.63 13.13 16.33
N SER A 17 7.25 13.14 17.60
CA SER A 17 6.67 11.99 18.28
C SER A 17 5.52 11.43 17.43
N GLN A 18 5.47 10.12 17.27
CA GLN A 18 4.32 9.37 16.74
C GLN A 18 3.05 9.81 17.47
N GLN A 19 2.28 10.73 16.87
CA GLN A 19 1.09 11.26 17.53
C GLN A 19 -0.11 10.45 17.10
N GLY A 20 -0.38 9.40 17.88
CA GLY A 20 -1.63 8.66 17.88
C GLY A 20 -1.52 7.21 17.42
N ALA A 21 -2.38 6.36 17.97
CA ALA A 21 -2.65 5.04 17.43
C ALA A 21 -3.39 5.19 16.08
N VAL A 22 -3.26 4.22 15.18
CA VAL A 22 -4.06 4.21 13.93
C VAL A 22 -5.57 4.32 14.22
N SER A 23 -5.99 3.72 15.34
CA SER A 23 -7.35 3.77 15.86
C SER A 23 -7.81 5.16 16.31
N ASP A 24 -6.95 6.17 16.39
CA ASP A 24 -7.33 7.53 16.78
C ASP A 24 -7.95 8.30 15.59
N TYR A 25 -7.52 8.00 14.36
CA TYR A 25 -7.93 8.70 13.15
C TYR A 25 -8.59 7.81 12.09
N PHE A 26 -8.55 6.48 12.26
CA PHE A 26 -9.25 5.54 11.40
C PHE A 26 -10.13 4.61 12.24
N GLN A 27 -11.40 5.00 12.39
CA GLN A 27 -12.36 4.36 13.26
C GLN A 27 -13.03 3.14 12.62
N ASN A 28 -13.58 2.25 13.45
CA ASN A 28 -14.30 1.06 12.98
C ASN A 28 -15.43 1.41 12.00
N GLU A 29 -16.19 2.47 12.27
CA GLU A 29 -17.27 2.91 11.36
C GLU A 29 -16.72 3.31 9.97
N GLN A 30 -15.56 3.98 9.93
CA GLN A 30 -14.91 4.34 8.67
C GLN A 30 -14.41 3.08 7.96
N TYR A 31 -13.83 2.12 8.68
CA TYR A 31 -13.43 0.83 8.14
C TYR A 31 -14.63 0.08 7.53
N GLU A 32 -15.76 0.00 8.23
CA GLU A 32 -16.96 -0.69 7.74
C GLU A 32 -17.56 0.00 6.51
N LYS A 33 -17.64 1.34 6.50
CA LYS A 33 -18.12 2.10 5.34
C LYS A 33 -17.19 1.97 4.15
N MET A 34 -15.89 2.07 4.42
CA MET A 34 -14.86 1.96 3.41
C MET A 34 -14.93 0.59 2.76
N PHE A 35 -14.97 -0.49 3.54
CA PHE A 35 -14.93 -1.86 3.05
C PHE A 35 -16.28 -2.59 3.16
N SER A 36 -17.35 -1.90 2.75
CA SER A 36 -18.73 -2.36 2.94
C SER A 36 -19.08 -3.66 2.20
N ASN A 37 -18.44 -3.91 1.06
CA ASN A 37 -18.71 -5.09 0.23
C ASN A 37 -17.93 -6.35 0.64
N ARG A 38 -16.94 -6.26 1.54
CA ARG A 38 -16.07 -7.40 1.89
C ARG A 38 -16.79 -8.58 2.55
N ASN A 39 -18.01 -8.34 3.05
CA ASN A 39 -18.85 -9.32 3.72
C ASN A 39 -20.18 -9.56 2.98
N SER A 40 -20.30 -9.13 1.72
CA SER A 40 -21.47 -9.35 0.89
C SER A 40 -21.69 -10.84 0.60
N LEU A 41 -22.80 -11.20 -0.05
CA LEU A 41 -23.08 -12.60 -0.39
C LEU A 41 -22.14 -13.14 -1.47
N GLU A 42 -21.58 -12.25 -2.28
CA GLU A 42 -20.64 -12.53 -3.35
C GLU A 42 -19.18 -12.59 -2.85
N ALA A 43 -18.94 -12.19 -1.59
CA ALA A 43 -17.59 -12.15 -1.03
C ALA A 43 -17.11 -13.56 -0.64
N HIS A 44 -15.89 -13.89 -1.05
CA HIS A 44 -15.28 -15.20 -0.79
C HIS A 44 -14.48 -15.25 0.52
N ALA A 45 -14.21 -14.09 1.13
CA ALA A 45 -13.50 -13.94 2.40
C ALA A 45 -14.40 -13.38 3.51
N LYS A 46 -15.70 -13.71 3.49
CA LYS A 46 -16.69 -13.20 4.43
C LYS A 46 -16.29 -13.47 5.88
N GLY A 47 -16.25 -12.41 6.69
CA GLY A 47 -15.89 -12.45 8.10
C GLY A 47 -14.39 -12.57 8.37
N PHE A 48 -13.56 -12.74 7.34
CA PHE A 48 -12.11 -12.87 7.51
C PHE A 48 -11.47 -11.52 7.84
N TRP A 49 -11.87 -10.46 7.15
CA TRP A 49 -11.23 -9.16 7.28
C TRP A 49 -11.92 -8.25 8.30
N ASP A 50 -11.48 -8.29 9.55
CA ASP A 50 -12.05 -7.50 10.63
C ASP A 50 -11.16 -6.32 11.06
N TYR A 51 -11.79 -5.28 11.59
CA TYR A 51 -11.11 -4.07 12.05
C TYR A 51 -10.12 -4.33 13.20
N HIS A 52 -10.45 -5.24 14.12
CA HIS A 52 -9.58 -5.56 15.25
C HIS A 52 -8.25 -6.15 14.77
N SER A 53 -8.29 -7.04 13.79
CA SER A 53 -7.09 -7.60 13.15
C SER A 53 -6.29 -6.54 12.39
N PHE A 54 -6.95 -5.59 11.73
CA PHE A 54 -6.26 -4.47 11.08
C PHE A 54 -5.52 -3.58 12.08
N ILE A 55 -6.17 -3.15 13.16
CA ILE A 55 -5.55 -2.31 14.19
C ILE A 55 -4.44 -3.06 14.93
N THR A 56 -4.66 -4.33 15.24
CA THR A 56 -3.64 -5.19 15.87
C THR A 56 -2.41 -5.27 14.97
N ALA A 57 -2.58 -5.58 13.68
CA ALA A 57 -1.48 -5.59 12.72
C ALA A 57 -0.80 -4.22 12.61
N SER A 58 -1.57 -3.14 12.53
CA SER A 58 -1.07 -1.77 12.45
C SER A 58 -0.17 -1.40 13.62
N ALA A 59 -0.58 -1.73 14.85
CA ALA A 59 0.17 -1.44 16.07
C ALA A 59 1.59 -2.03 16.06
N HIS A 60 1.80 -3.18 15.43
CA HIS A 60 3.13 -3.77 15.27
C HIS A 60 4.06 -2.93 14.40
N PHE A 61 3.52 -2.16 13.45
CA PHE A 61 4.29 -1.38 12.49
C PHE A 61 4.35 0.12 12.82
N GLN A 62 3.52 0.62 13.75
CA GLN A 62 3.54 2.03 14.16
C GLN A 62 4.91 2.51 14.67
N PRO A 63 5.67 1.72 15.47
CA PRO A 63 7.02 2.10 15.88
C PRO A 63 7.99 2.35 14.72
N PHE A 64 7.68 1.84 13.53
CA PHE A 64 8.47 2.00 12.31
C PHE A 64 7.89 3.07 11.36
N GLY A 65 6.94 3.87 11.81
CA GLY A 65 6.37 5.01 11.05
C GLY A 65 5.08 4.70 10.30
N PHE A 66 4.51 3.49 10.42
CA PHE A 66 3.20 3.20 9.86
C PHE A 66 2.12 4.04 10.57
N GLY A 67 1.32 4.80 9.81
CA GLY A 67 0.26 5.63 10.36
C GLY A 67 0.71 6.96 10.99
N GLY A 68 2.00 7.32 10.87
CA GLY A 68 2.56 8.54 11.49
C GLY A 68 2.14 9.88 10.85
N HIS A 69 1.40 9.88 9.74
CA HIS A 69 0.92 11.09 9.07
C HIS A 69 -0.45 10.87 8.42
N LYS A 70 -1.24 11.95 8.29
CA LYS A 70 -2.60 11.93 7.71
C LYS A 70 -2.59 11.32 6.31
N VAL A 71 -3.66 10.57 6.05
CA VAL A 71 -4.02 9.82 4.85
C VAL A 71 -3.35 8.44 4.75
N THR A 72 -4.17 7.40 4.89
CA THR A 72 -3.83 6.03 4.47
C THR A 72 -4.67 5.70 3.24
N THR A 73 -4.00 5.38 2.13
CA THR A 73 -4.67 5.02 0.88
C THR A 73 -5.09 3.57 0.88
N LYS A 74 -6.24 3.34 0.26
CA LYS A 74 -6.79 2.03 -0.01
C LYS A 74 -6.66 1.75 -1.50
N GLU A 75 -5.49 1.31 -1.91
CA GLU A 75 -5.36 0.69 -3.21
C GLU A 75 -5.17 -0.80 -2.98
N GLN A 76 -5.86 -1.63 -3.76
CA GLN A 76 -5.99 -3.08 -3.58
C GLN A 76 -6.79 -3.60 -2.38
N LEU A 77 -7.08 -2.84 -1.32
CA LEU A 77 -7.86 -3.43 -0.23
C LEU A 77 -9.31 -3.77 -0.67
N ASP A 78 -10.02 -3.08 -1.55
CA ASP A 78 -11.40 -3.54 -1.90
C ASP A 78 -11.46 -4.89 -2.63
N TRP A 79 -10.63 -5.10 -3.66
CA TRP A 79 -10.58 -6.39 -4.36
C TRP A 79 -10.00 -7.51 -3.48
N SER A 80 -8.95 -7.19 -2.71
CA SER A 80 -8.26 -8.14 -1.82
C SER A 80 -8.98 -8.40 -0.50
N LEU A 81 -9.91 -7.52 -0.11
CA LEU A 81 -10.81 -7.76 1.02
C LEU A 81 -12.05 -8.52 0.57
N CYS A 82 -12.50 -8.37 -0.68
CA CYS A 82 -13.50 -9.26 -1.27
C CYS A 82 -12.96 -10.68 -1.53
N ASN A 83 -11.66 -10.81 -1.81
CA ASN A 83 -10.98 -12.08 -2.10
C ASN A 83 -9.67 -12.20 -1.30
N ASN A 84 -9.58 -13.14 -0.35
CA ASN A 84 -8.31 -13.45 0.34
C ASN A 84 -7.31 -14.22 -0.56
N LYS A 85 -7.77 -14.63 -1.75
CA LYS A 85 -7.08 -15.41 -2.77
C LYS A 85 -7.62 -15.03 -4.16
N GLU A 86 -6.76 -14.89 -5.15
CA GLU A 86 -7.13 -14.76 -6.57
C GLU A 86 -7.92 -15.99 -7.06
N MET A 87 -9.05 -15.72 -7.74
CA MET A 87 -9.93 -16.72 -8.34
C MET A 87 -9.63 -16.84 -9.84
N ASN A 88 -9.61 -18.07 -10.37
CA ASN A 88 -9.48 -18.38 -11.81
C ASN A 88 -8.18 -17.95 -12.51
N SER A 89 -7.02 -18.25 -11.91
CA SER A 89 -5.73 -18.16 -12.61
C SER A 89 -5.45 -19.42 -13.43
N ASN A 90 -5.04 -19.27 -14.70
CA ASN A 90 -4.47 -20.34 -15.53
C ASN A 90 -2.96 -20.57 -15.25
N SER A 91 -2.40 -19.87 -14.27
CA SER A 91 -1.00 -19.91 -13.87
C SER A 91 -0.89 -20.33 -12.41
N ASP A 92 0.02 -21.26 -12.12
CA ASP A 92 0.34 -21.66 -10.76
C ASP A 92 1.25 -20.65 -10.05
N TYR A 93 1.71 -19.60 -10.77
CA TYR A 93 2.67 -18.59 -10.29
C TYR A 93 3.88 -19.23 -9.59
N CYS A 94 4.35 -20.37 -10.11
CA CYS A 94 5.56 -21.02 -9.66
C CYS A 94 6.74 -20.54 -10.51
N ASP A 95 7.74 -19.92 -9.89
CA ASP A 95 9.01 -19.60 -10.53
C ASP A 95 10.08 -20.63 -10.14
N GLU A 96 10.39 -21.52 -11.08
CA GLU A 96 11.41 -22.57 -10.97
C GLU A 96 12.83 -22.01 -10.75
N HIS A 97 13.07 -20.74 -11.09
CA HIS A 97 14.36 -20.08 -10.83
C HIS A 97 14.71 -20.08 -9.34
N TYR A 98 13.70 -19.98 -8.48
CA TYR A 98 13.86 -19.88 -7.03
C TYR A 98 13.73 -21.22 -6.28
N LYS A 99 13.61 -22.35 -6.98
CA LYS A 99 13.27 -23.67 -6.40
C LYS A 99 14.21 -24.14 -5.27
N ASN A 100 15.48 -23.71 -5.29
CA ASN A 100 16.46 -24.11 -4.28
C ASN A 100 16.18 -23.48 -2.90
N ALA A 101 15.62 -22.26 -2.87
CA ALA A 101 15.25 -21.57 -1.64
C ALA A 101 13.75 -21.67 -1.34
N TYR A 102 12.92 -21.73 -2.39
CA TYR A 102 11.47 -21.72 -2.32
C TYR A 102 10.88 -22.75 -3.30
N PRO A 103 10.99 -24.06 -3.01
CA PRO A 103 10.52 -25.10 -3.91
C PRO A 103 9.00 -25.00 -4.12
N CYS A 104 8.56 -25.22 -5.36
CA CYS A 104 7.15 -25.31 -5.66
C CYS A 104 6.59 -26.63 -5.13
N ALA A 105 5.63 -26.55 -4.21
CA ALA A 105 5.01 -27.73 -3.64
C ALA A 105 4.04 -28.36 -4.65
N PRO A 106 4.03 -29.69 -4.84
CA PRO A 106 3.13 -30.35 -5.79
C PRO A 106 1.66 -30.00 -5.52
N GLY A 107 0.93 -29.58 -6.56
CA GLY A 107 -0.48 -29.20 -6.47
C GLY A 107 -0.76 -27.88 -5.76
N VAL A 108 0.28 -27.08 -5.44
CA VAL A 108 0.14 -25.78 -4.80
C VAL A 108 0.35 -24.66 -5.81
N ALA A 109 -0.63 -23.77 -5.90
CA ALA A 109 -0.52 -22.53 -6.67
C ALA A 109 -0.27 -21.32 -5.76
N TYR A 110 0.50 -20.37 -6.29
CA TYR A 110 1.02 -19.18 -5.62
C TYR A 110 0.40 -17.90 -6.16
N TYR A 111 -0.89 -17.98 -6.47
CA TYR A 111 -1.77 -16.90 -6.88
C TYR A 111 -1.85 -15.78 -5.83
N GLY A 112 -2.33 -14.59 -6.19
CA GLY A 112 -2.36 -13.43 -5.30
C GLY A 112 -3.13 -13.71 -3.99
N ARG A 113 -2.52 -13.50 -2.81
CA ARG A 113 -3.22 -13.58 -1.50
C ARG A 113 -2.93 -12.39 -0.61
N GLY A 114 -3.92 -12.00 0.19
CA GLY A 114 -3.83 -10.92 1.18
C GLY A 114 -4.17 -9.53 0.64
N ALA A 115 -4.34 -8.55 1.55
CA ALA A 115 -4.87 -7.21 1.25
C ALA A 115 -4.04 -6.39 0.23
N LEU A 116 -2.73 -6.64 0.18
CA LEU A 116 -1.84 -6.30 -0.95
C LEU A 116 -1.30 -7.63 -1.49
N PRO A 117 -1.88 -8.20 -2.56
CA PRO A 117 -1.66 -9.58 -2.93
C PRO A 117 -0.19 -9.90 -3.14
N ILE A 118 0.28 -10.96 -2.47
CA ILE A 118 1.58 -11.55 -2.76
C ILE A 118 1.40 -12.66 -3.79
N TYR A 119 2.24 -12.66 -4.81
CA TYR A 119 2.30 -13.67 -5.87
C TYR A 119 3.63 -14.40 -5.78
N TRP A 120 3.76 -15.55 -6.42
CA TRP A 120 5.02 -16.28 -6.61
C TRP A 120 5.56 -17.05 -5.41
N ASN A 121 5.96 -18.30 -5.63
CA ASN A 121 6.53 -19.24 -4.63
C ASN A 121 7.55 -18.62 -3.67
N TYR A 122 8.43 -17.74 -4.17
CA TYR A 122 9.46 -17.11 -3.35
C TYR A 122 8.93 -16.10 -2.32
N ASN A 123 7.73 -15.55 -2.52
CA ASN A 123 7.05 -14.72 -1.53
C ASN A 123 6.22 -15.55 -0.54
N TYR A 124 6.04 -16.85 -0.81
CA TYR A 124 5.10 -17.70 -0.08
C TYR A 124 5.66 -18.46 1.12
N GLY A 125 6.99 -18.50 1.31
CA GLY A 125 7.65 -19.35 2.30
C GLY A 125 7.01 -19.33 3.70
N LYS A 126 6.89 -18.15 4.34
CA LYS A 126 6.23 -17.99 5.67
C LYS A 126 4.73 -17.67 5.58
N ALA A 127 4.20 -17.51 4.37
CA ALA A 127 2.88 -16.96 4.08
C ALA A 127 1.76 -18.01 3.90
N LYS A 128 2.09 -19.31 4.03
CA LYS A 128 1.12 -20.42 3.90
C LYS A 128 -0.10 -20.30 4.83
N TYR A 129 0.03 -19.58 5.94
CA TYR A 129 -1.05 -19.39 6.94
C TYR A 129 -1.82 -18.07 6.80
N ILE A 130 -1.50 -17.25 5.79
CA ILE A 130 -2.13 -15.93 5.59
C ILE A 130 -3.63 -16.04 5.38
N GLU A 131 -4.14 -17.11 4.76
CA GLU A 131 -5.58 -17.30 4.54
C GLU A 131 -6.35 -17.70 5.81
N GLN A 132 -5.66 -18.04 6.90
CA GLN A 132 -6.24 -18.52 8.15
C GLN A 132 -6.12 -17.54 9.32
N ASN A 133 -5.33 -16.47 9.15
CA ASN A 133 -5.08 -15.48 10.19
C ASN A 133 -5.09 -14.08 9.56
N SER A 134 -6.17 -13.35 9.79
CA SER A 134 -6.40 -12.00 9.23
C SER A 134 -5.42 -10.97 9.76
N THR A 135 -5.00 -11.08 11.03
CA THR A 135 -3.94 -10.23 11.59
C THR A 135 -2.63 -10.45 10.85
N LEU A 136 -2.21 -11.70 10.63
CA LEU A 136 -1.02 -12.03 9.85
C LEU A 136 -1.13 -11.53 8.40
N ALA A 137 -2.32 -11.66 7.80
CA ALA A 137 -2.58 -11.17 6.46
C ALA A 137 -2.40 -9.66 6.33
N PHE A 138 -2.90 -8.89 7.31
CA PHE A 138 -2.66 -7.46 7.39
C PHE A 138 -1.19 -7.13 7.67
N GLN A 139 -0.51 -7.87 8.56
CA GLN A 139 0.91 -7.66 8.82
C GLN A 139 1.76 -7.84 7.55
N VAL A 140 1.44 -8.82 6.71
CA VAL A 140 2.15 -9.04 5.44
C VAL A 140 1.86 -7.93 4.45
N ALA A 141 0.61 -7.45 4.37
CA ALA A 141 0.26 -6.30 3.54
C ALA A 141 1.01 -5.03 4.00
N ILE A 142 1.00 -4.73 5.30
CA ILE A 142 1.72 -3.57 5.86
C ILE A 142 3.23 -3.73 5.65
N TRP A 143 3.79 -4.93 5.86
CA TRP A 143 5.20 -5.19 5.57
C TRP A 143 5.55 -4.90 4.11
N LYS A 144 4.71 -5.32 3.17
CA LYS A 144 4.89 -5.04 1.73
C LYS A 144 4.80 -3.54 1.43
N TRP A 145 3.91 -2.81 2.11
CA TRP A 145 3.82 -1.34 2.02
C TRP A 145 5.08 -0.64 2.54
N MET A 146 5.65 -1.15 3.64
CA MET A 146 6.81 -0.57 4.34
C MET A 146 8.16 -1.00 3.77
N LYS A 147 8.22 -1.93 2.80
CA LYS A 147 9.48 -2.46 2.26
C LYS A 147 9.59 -2.29 0.75
N PRO A 148 10.78 -1.93 0.25
CA PRO A 148 11.07 -1.97 -1.19
C PRO A 148 10.79 -3.34 -1.79
N ILE A 149 10.05 -3.37 -2.91
CA ILE A 149 9.78 -4.60 -3.66
C ILE A 149 11.04 -5.01 -4.46
N LYS A 150 11.78 -4.02 -5.00
CA LYS A 150 13.02 -4.22 -5.78
C LYS A 150 14.16 -3.43 -5.16
N LYS A 151 15.41 -3.91 -5.31
CA LYS A 151 16.62 -3.30 -4.73
C LYS A 151 16.82 -1.80 -5.04
N HIS A 152 16.33 -1.33 -6.18
CA HIS A 152 16.46 0.05 -6.65
C HIS A 152 15.13 0.83 -6.66
N GLN A 153 14.09 0.28 -6.03
CA GLN A 153 12.79 0.92 -5.90
C GLN A 153 12.63 1.42 -4.45
N PRO A 154 12.02 2.59 -4.21
CA PRO A 154 11.68 3.00 -2.85
C PRO A 154 10.55 2.12 -2.27
N SER A 155 10.34 2.18 -0.95
CA SER A 155 9.14 1.59 -0.36
C SER A 155 7.92 2.45 -0.68
N THR A 156 6.74 1.83 -0.74
CA THR A 156 5.50 2.58 -0.98
C THR A 156 5.22 3.58 0.15
N HIS A 157 5.54 3.20 1.39
CA HIS A 157 5.46 4.08 2.55
C HIS A 157 6.31 5.34 2.38
N ASP A 158 7.59 5.21 2.03
CA ASP A 158 8.51 6.36 1.89
C ASP A 158 8.05 7.29 0.78
N VAL A 159 7.57 6.74 -0.34
CA VAL A 159 7.04 7.52 -1.46
C VAL A 159 5.79 8.29 -1.05
N PHE A 160 4.86 7.61 -0.39
CA PHE A 160 3.57 8.19 -0.04
C PHE A 160 3.71 9.29 1.02
N THR A 161 4.58 9.07 2.02
CA THR A 161 4.79 9.99 3.14
C THR A 161 5.81 11.10 2.86
N GLY A 162 6.48 11.04 1.70
CA GLY A 162 7.44 12.07 1.28
C GLY A 162 8.86 11.88 1.82
N TYR A 163 9.19 10.76 2.49
CA TYR A 163 10.56 10.43 2.89
C TYR A 163 11.45 10.04 1.71
N TRP A 164 10.87 9.56 0.61
CA TRP A 164 11.61 9.31 -0.62
C TRP A 164 11.90 10.61 -1.38
N THR A 165 13.17 10.85 -1.69
CA THR A 165 13.62 11.94 -2.56
C THR A 165 13.83 11.42 -4.00
N PRO A 166 13.08 11.91 -5.00
CA PRO A 166 13.26 11.51 -6.39
C PRO A 166 14.66 11.80 -6.92
N THR A 167 15.23 10.86 -7.67
CA THR A 167 16.49 11.08 -8.38
C THR A 167 16.26 11.93 -9.65
N LYS A 168 17.35 12.36 -10.30
CA LYS A 168 17.25 13.02 -11.61
C LYS A 168 16.49 12.19 -12.65
N ASN A 169 16.71 10.86 -12.65
CA ASN A 169 16.00 9.96 -13.56
C ASN A 169 14.50 9.91 -13.24
N ASP A 170 14.13 9.94 -11.96
CA ASP A 170 12.73 9.97 -11.54
C ASP A 170 12.05 11.26 -11.98
N THR A 171 12.70 12.41 -11.78
CA THR A 171 12.17 13.70 -12.24
C THR A 171 12.02 13.74 -13.76
N LEU A 172 13.00 13.22 -14.52
CA LEU A 172 12.90 13.10 -15.98
C LEU A 172 11.75 12.17 -16.41
N ALA A 173 11.50 11.12 -15.63
CA ALA A 173 10.36 10.21 -15.79
C ALA A 173 9.05 10.74 -15.18
N LYS A 174 9.03 12.00 -14.70
CA LYS A 174 7.87 12.66 -14.08
C LYS A 174 7.33 11.94 -12.83
N ARG A 175 8.18 11.17 -12.14
CA ARG A 175 7.88 10.53 -10.86
C ARG A 175 8.14 11.52 -9.73
N VAL A 176 7.07 11.91 -9.03
CA VAL A 176 7.07 12.82 -7.88
C VAL A 176 6.47 12.12 -6.67
N SER A 177 7.00 12.36 -5.48
CA SER A 177 6.52 11.76 -4.23
C SER A 177 5.03 12.04 -4.00
N GLY A 178 4.36 11.14 -3.28
CA GLY A 178 2.91 11.15 -3.07
C GLY A 178 2.18 10.06 -3.84
N PHE A 179 0.86 10.23 -3.97
CA PHE A 179 -0.07 9.21 -4.48
C PHE A 179 0.34 8.63 -5.84
N VAL A 180 0.75 9.46 -6.79
CA VAL A 180 1.03 9.00 -8.16
C VAL A 180 2.26 8.10 -8.24
N ALA A 181 3.36 8.47 -7.57
CA ALA A 181 4.51 7.59 -7.52
C ALA A 181 4.22 6.33 -6.70
N THR A 182 3.33 6.39 -5.70
CA THR A 182 2.84 5.20 -4.99
C THR A 182 2.13 4.24 -5.94
N MET A 183 1.20 4.74 -6.75
CA MET A 183 0.52 3.95 -7.79
C MET A 183 1.54 3.36 -8.79
N ASN A 184 2.54 4.13 -9.21
CA ASN A 184 3.60 3.63 -10.11
C ASN A 184 4.45 2.53 -9.44
N VAL A 185 4.82 2.71 -8.17
CA VAL A 185 5.60 1.70 -7.43
C VAL A 185 4.87 0.36 -7.34
N LEU A 186 3.56 0.39 -7.12
CA LEU A 186 2.75 -0.82 -6.97
C LEU A 186 2.31 -1.42 -8.31
N TYR A 187 1.95 -0.58 -9.29
CA TYR A 187 1.21 -0.98 -10.49
C TYR A 187 1.76 -0.41 -11.79
N GLY A 188 2.95 0.20 -11.78
CA GLY A 188 3.51 0.94 -12.92
C GLY A 188 3.50 0.15 -14.22
N ASP A 189 3.91 -1.12 -14.17
CA ASP A 189 3.93 -2.02 -15.33
C ASP A 189 2.54 -2.26 -15.95
N LEU A 190 1.47 -2.07 -15.17
CA LEU A 190 0.08 -2.26 -15.59
C LEU A 190 -0.56 -0.93 -16.03
N VAL A 191 -0.47 0.12 -15.21
CA VAL A 191 -1.32 1.31 -15.31
C VAL A 191 -0.61 2.61 -15.70
N CYS A 192 0.72 2.67 -15.65
CA CYS A 192 1.48 3.91 -15.90
C CYS A 192 2.18 3.94 -17.25
N GLY A 193 2.41 5.14 -17.80
CA GLY A 193 3.13 5.34 -19.05
C GLY A 193 2.41 4.90 -20.33
N LYS A 194 1.11 4.62 -20.24
CA LYS A 194 0.28 4.08 -21.34
C LYS A 194 -0.86 5.01 -21.76
N GLY A 195 -0.83 6.27 -21.32
CA GLY A 195 -1.98 7.16 -21.43
C GLY A 195 -3.06 6.88 -20.38
N ASP A 196 -4.16 7.63 -20.45
CA ASP A 196 -5.28 7.43 -19.54
C ASP A 196 -5.94 6.08 -19.81
N ASN A 197 -6.19 5.34 -18.73
CA ASN A 197 -6.79 4.01 -18.80
C ASN A 197 -7.75 3.80 -17.63
N GLU A 198 -8.70 2.89 -17.83
CA GLU A 198 -9.77 2.61 -16.86
C GLU A 198 -9.21 2.14 -15.51
N SER A 199 -8.17 1.29 -15.52
CA SER A 199 -7.57 0.77 -14.28
C SER A 199 -6.98 1.89 -13.41
N MET A 200 -6.25 2.83 -14.02
CA MET A 200 -5.72 4.02 -13.34
C MET A 200 -6.86 4.92 -12.84
N ASN A 201 -7.89 5.15 -13.64
CA ASN A 201 -9.01 6.02 -13.27
C ASN A 201 -9.84 5.43 -12.13
N ASN A 202 -10.00 4.10 -12.09
CA ASN A 202 -10.64 3.40 -10.98
C ASN A 202 -9.84 3.58 -9.69
N ILE A 203 -8.53 3.38 -9.76
CA ILE A 203 -7.57 3.64 -8.68
C ILE A 203 -7.75 5.07 -8.13
N ILE A 204 -7.70 6.09 -8.98
CA ILE A 204 -7.84 7.49 -8.59
C ILE A 204 -9.21 7.76 -7.97
N SER A 205 -10.29 7.25 -8.58
CA SER A 205 -11.66 7.45 -8.09
C SER A 205 -11.85 6.88 -6.68
N HIS A 206 -11.25 5.72 -6.42
CA HIS A 206 -11.25 5.10 -5.11
C HIS A 206 -10.47 5.94 -4.09
N TYR A 207 -9.26 6.39 -4.42
CA TYR A 207 -8.49 7.28 -3.56
C TYR A 207 -9.28 8.51 -3.11
N LEU A 208 -9.91 9.20 -4.06
CA LEU A 208 -10.75 10.37 -3.79
C LEU A 208 -11.93 10.04 -2.88
N SER A 209 -12.62 8.92 -3.13
CA SER A 209 -13.71 8.45 -2.26
C SER A 209 -13.26 8.19 -0.83
N TYR A 210 -12.01 7.76 -0.61
CA TYR A 210 -11.50 7.49 0.73
C TYR A 210 -11.09 8.74 1.48
N LEU A 211 -10.58 9.75 0.77
CA LEU A 211 -10.35 11.05 1.38
C LEU A 211 -11.65 11.63 1.94
N ASP A 212 -12.76 11.49 1.23
CA ASP A 212 -14.07 11.92 1.74
C ASP A 212 -14.51 11.11 2.97
N LEU A 213 -14.38 9.78 2.93
CA LEU A 213 -14.75 8.90 4.05
C LEU A 213 -13.87 9.13 5.29
N MET A 214 -12.62 9.56 5.09
CA MET A 214 -11.71 9.93 6.17
C MET A 214 -11.91 11.37 6.66
N GLY A 215 -12.82 12.13 6.06
CA GLY A 215 -13.06 13.54 6.41
C GLY A 215 -11.90 14.47 6.04
N VAL A 216 -11.04 14.06 5.11
CA VAL A 216 -9.95 14.86 4.54
C VAL A 216 -10.47 15.70 3.36
N GLY A 217 -11.35 15.12 2.55
CA GLY A 217 -11.90 15.76 1.36
C GLY A 217 -11.05 15.48 0.11
N ARG A 218 -11.72 15.07 -0.98
CA ARG A 218 -11.07 14.75 -2.26
C ARG A 218 -10.35 15.94 -2.90
N GLU A 219 -10.74 17.16 -2.58
CA GLU A 219 -10.14 18.41 -3.05
C GLU A 219 -8.67 18.54 -2.64
N GLU A 220 -8.29 17.97 -1.50
CA GLU A 220 -6.91 17.95 -0.99
C GLU A 220 -5.99 17.07 -1.84
N ALA A 221 -6.53 16.18 -2.68
CA ALA A 221 -5.75 15.37 -3.60
C ALA A 221 -5.19 16.18 -4.78
N GLY A 222 -5.79 17.34 -5.08
CA GLY A 222 -5.48 18.11 -6.27
C GLY A 222 -6.18 17.60 -7.55
N PRO A 223 -5.90 18.25 -8.69
CA PRO A 223 -6.56 17.94 -9.96
C PRO A 223 -6.10 16.60 -10.53
N HIS A 224 -6.92 16.03 -11.42
CA HIS A 224 -6.65 14.72 -12.05
C HIS A 224 -5.27 14.63 -12.70
N ASP A 225 -4.80 15.71 -13.35
CA ASP A 225 -3.49 15.76 -14.00
C ASP A 225 -2.32 15.55 -13.02
N VAL A 226 -2.51 15.88 -11.74
CA VAL A 226 -1.54 15.67 -10.66
C VAL A 226 -1.66 14.27 -10.06
N LEU A 227 -2.78 13.57 -10.28
CA LEU A 227 -3.06 12.22 -9.78
C LEU A 227 -2.80 11.12 -10.83
N SER A 228 -2.73 11.49 -12.11
CA SER A 228 -2.52 10.58 -13.23
C SER A 228 -1.04 10.22 -13.42
N CYS A 229 -0.75 8.92 -13.59
CA CYS A 229 0.57 8.43 -14.01
C CYS A 229 0.66 8.14 -15.51
N ALA A 230 -0.31 8.60 -16.32
CA ALA A 230 -0.37 8.38 -17.76
C ALA A 230 0.92 8.78 -18.51
N LYS A 231 1.62 9.81 -18.00
CA LYS A 231 2.83 10.39 -18.60
C LYS A 231 4.12 10.00 -17.86
N GLN A 232 4.06 9.12 -16.86
CA GLN A 232 5.25 8.64 -16.15
C GLN A 232 5.92 7.50 -16.92
N ALA A 233 7.25 7.47 -16.91
CA ALA A 233 8.05 6.40 -17.50
C ALA A 233 8.70 5.52 -16.42
#